data_AF-A0AAN8DP61-F1
#
_entry.id   AF-A0AAN8DP61-F1
#
_cell.length_a   1.000
_cell.length_b   1.000
_cell.length_c   1.000
_cell.angle_alpha   90.00
_cell.angle_beta   90.00
_cell.angle_gamma   90.00
#
_symmetry.space_group_name_H-M   'P 1'
#
loop_
_entity.id
_entity.type
_entity.pdbx_description
1 polymer ?
#
loop_
_entity_poly.entity_id
_entity_poly.type
_entity_poly.pdbx_seq_one_letter_code
_entity_poly.pdbx_strand_id
1 'polypeptide(L)' 'MELESEVMNAYIVVKVKDSNRENPRGQRTTFIDTFETSNLWTNGTSRLNIDTLDYAVILGVVNDHHLWTFTILLLLSCHD' A
#
# COMPACT_ATOMS: atom_id res chain seq x y z
N MET A 1 -17.73 14.88 -9.46
CA MET A 1 -17.68 13.97 -8.30
C MET A 1 -16.30 13.38 -8.31
N GLU A 2 -15.51 13.65 -7.28
CA GLU A 2 -14.16 13.12 -7.15
C GLU A 2 -14.19 11.89 -6.25
N LEU A 3 -13.28 10.96 -6.47
CA LEU A 3 -13.10 9.83 -5.55
C LEU A 3 -12.44 10.37 -4.29
N GLU A 4 -12.98 10.03 -3.12
CA GLU A 4 -12.40 10.44 -1.84
C GLU A 4 -11.34 9.41 -1.37
N SER A 5 -10.33 9.89 -0.66
CA SER A 5 -9.26 9.08 -0.08
C SER A 5 -9.80 7.95 0.80
N GLU A 6 -10.86 8.20 1.56
CA GLU A 6 -11.55 7.26 2.42
C GLU A 6 -12.14 6.09 1.63
N VAL A 7 -12.75 6.38 0.47
CA VAL A 7 -13.33 5.36 -0.41
C VAL A 7 -12.22 4.53 -1.06
N MET A 8 -11.14 5.18 -1.50
CA MET A 8 -9.98 4.51 -2.08
C MET A 8 -9.30 3.60 -1.05
N ASN A 9 -9.07 4.09 0.17
CA ASN A 9 -8.51 3.32 1.27
C ASN A 9 -9.37 2.09 1.60
N ALA A 10 -10.69 2.27 1.73
CA ALA A 10 -11.61 1.18 2.01
C ALA A 10 -11.58 0.11 0.91
N TYR A 11 -11.55 0.51 -0.35
CA TYR A 11 -11.45 -0.39 -1.49
C TYR A 11 -10.16 -1.22 -1.46
N ILE A 12 -9.00 -0.57 -1.27
CA ILE A 12 -7.71 -1.28 -1.25
C ILE A 12 -7.61 -2.24 -0.06
N VAL A 13 -8.11 -1.86 1.12
CA VAL A 13 -8.16 -2.76 2.29
C VAL A 13 -8.92 -4.05 1.97
N VAL A 14 -10.04 -3.97 1.24
CA VAL A 14 -10.78 -5.17 0.81
C VAL A 14 -9.92 -5.99 -0.15
N LYS A 15 -9.27 -5.37 -1.14
CA LYS A 15 -8.42 -6.08 -2.10
C LYS A 15 -7.20 -6.76 -1.48
N VAL A 16 -6.57 -6.13 -0.50
CA VAL A 16 -5.46 -6.73 0.26
C VAL A 16 -5.96 -7.94 1.07
N LYS A 17 -7.13 -7.83 1.71
CA LYS A 17 -7.73 -8.94 2.44
C LYS A 17 -8.07 -10.11 1.53
N ASP A 18 -8.65 -9.84 0.36
CA ASP A 18 -8.97 -10.88 -0.63
C ASP A 18 -7.69 -11.57 -1.11
N SER A 19 -6.66 -10.80 -1.50
CA SER A 19 -5.35 -11.33 -1.92
C SER A 19 -4.71 -12.25 -0.87
N ASN A 20 -4.66 -11.80 0.39
CA ASN A 20 -4.09 -12.58 1.49
C ASN A 20 -4.93 -13.82 1.83
N ARG A 21 -6.25 -13.79 1.59
CA ARG A 21 -7.14 -14.93 1.78
C ARG A 21 -6.97 -15.97 0.68
N GLU A 22 -6.78 -15.55 -0.56
CA GLU A 22 -6.57 -16.42 -1.72
C GLU A 22 -5.19 -17.10 -1.67
N ASN A 23 -4.19 -16.46 -1.05
CA ASN A 23 -2.82 -16.96 -0.92
C ASN A 23 -2.37 -17.11 0.55
N PRO A 24 -3.00 -17.98 1.37
CA PRO A 24 -2.78 -18.03 2.82
C PRO A 24 -1.39 -18.57 3.23
N ARG A 25 -0.71 -19.30 2.34
CA ARG A 25 0.67 -19.77 2.50
C ARG A 25 1.68 -19.00 1.63
N GLY A 26 1.19 -18.04 0.85
CA GLY A 26 1.99 -17.22 -0.03
C GLY A 26 2.57 -16.02 0.69
N GLN A 27 3.26 -15.19 -0.08
CA GLN A 27 3.81 -13.93 0.42
C GLN A 27 2.67 -12.96 0.80
N ARG A 28 2.80 -12.32 1.95
CA ARG A 28 1.77 -11.38 2.44
C ARG A 28 1.84 -10.05 1.72
N THR A 29 0.67 -9.50 1.48
CA THR A 29 0.47 -8.13 0.96
C THR A 29 -0.01 -7.23 2.09
N THR A 30 0.47 -5.99 2.10
CA THR A 30 -0.04 -4.92 2.98
C THR A 30 -0.27 -3.63 2.19
N PHE A 31 -0.88 -2.66 2.85
CA PHE A 31 -1.22 -1.36 2.28
C PHE A 31 -0.90 -0.24 3.27
N ILE A 32 -0.31 0.83 2.74
CA ILE A 32 -0.13 2.10 3.43
C ILE A 32 -1.23 3.04 2.95
N ASP A 33 -1.95 3.69 3.86
CA ASP A 33 -3.07 4.56 3.48
C ASP A 33 -2.66 5.70 2.55
N THR A 34 -3.64 6.24 1.84
CA THR A 34 -3.42 7.27 0.81
C THR A 34 -2.79 8.54 1.35
N PHE A 35 -3.12 8.94 2.59
CA PHE A 35 -2.57 10.16 3.19
C PHE A 35 -1.11 9.96 3.54
N GLU A 36 -0.78 8.84 4.17
CA GLU A 36 0.58 8.51 4.56
C GLU A 36 1.47 8.26 3.33
N THR A 37 0.95 7.59 2.30
CA THR A 37 1.68 7.39 1.03
C THR A 37 1.94 8.72 0.33
N SER A 38 0.96 9.64 0.30
CA SER A 38 1.14 10.96 -0.33
C SER A 38 2.11 11.84 0.46
N ASN A 39 2.10 11.74 1.79
CA ASN A 39 3.08 12.38 2.66
C ASN A 39 4.50 11.85 2.37
N LEU A 40 4.68 10.54 2.26
CA LEU A 40 5.96 9.93 1.87
C LEU A 40 6.43 10.38 0.47
N TRP A 41 5.52 10.44 -0.51
CA TRP A 41 5.82 10.86 -1.88
C TRP A 41 6.41 12.26 -1.96
N THR A 42 6.00 13.15 -1.05
CA THR A 42 6.46 14.54 -0.97
C THR A 42 7.66 14.73 -0.03
N ASN A 43 8.38 13.64 0.30
CA ASN A 43 9.50 13.61 1.25
C ASN A 43 9.12 14.05 2.68
N GLY A 44 7.84 13.89 3.06
CA GLY A 44 7.39 14.12 4.41
C GLY A 44 7.95 13.07 5.38
N THR A 45 8.04 13.44 6.66
CA THR A 45 8.38 12.48 7.72
C THR A 45 7.20 11.55 7.96
N SER A 46 7.45 10.25 7.88
CA SER A 46 6.46 9.22 8.15
C SER A 46 6.58 8.69 9.58
N ARG A 47 5.44 8.27 10.14
CA ARG A 47 5.38 7.53 11.43
C ARG A 47 5.02 6.07 11.23
N LEU A 48 5.21 5.55 10.01
CA LEU A 48 4.94 4.15 9.71
C LEU A 48 5.78 3.23 10.59
N ASN A 49 5.08 2.42 11.37
CA ASN A 49 5.67 1.33 12.11
C ASN A 49 5.30 0.03 11.40
N ILE A 50 6.03 -0.28 10.32
CA ILE A 50 5.84 -1.48 9.52
C ILE A 50 7.16 -2.22 9.40
N ASP A 51 7.17 -3.51 9.75
CA ASP A 51 8.27 -4.38 9.39
C ASP A 51 8.08 -4.79 7.93
N THR A 52 8.89 -4.22 7.05
CA THR A 52 8.79 -4.47 5.62
C THR A 52 9.13 -5.91 5.26
N LEU A 53 9.91 -6.63 6.08
CA LEU A 53 10.32 -8.01 5.78
C LEU A 53 9.17 -9.01 5.96
N ASP A 54 8.10 -8.64 6.68
CA ASP A 54 6.91 -9.48 6.85
C ASP A 54 6.02 -9.54 5.59
N TYR A 55 6.27 -8.66 4.61
CA TYR A 55 5.44 -8.50 3.42
C TYR A 55 6.30 -8.56 2.16
N ALA A 56 5.88 -9.31 1.14
CA ALA A 56 6.58 -9.22 -0.16
C ALA A 56 6.02 -8.13 -1.06
N VAL A 57 4.78 -7.70 -0.80
CA VAL A 57 4.12 -6.64 -1.56
C VAL A 57 3.60 -5.59 -0.58
N ILE A 58 4.06 -4.35 -0.75
CA ILE A 58 3.52 -3.19 -0.05
C ILE A 58 2.88 -2.28 -1.09
N LEU A 59 1.58 -2.07 -0.96
CA LEU A 59 0.80 -1.19 -1.81
C LEU A 59 0.75 0.22 -1.20
N GLY A 60 0.83 1.23 -2.05
CA GLY A 60 0.58 2.62 -1.68
C GLY A 60 -0.22 3.31 -2.77
N VAL A 61 -1.02 4.31 -2.39
CA VAL A 61 -1.77 5.13 -3.34
C VAL A 61 -1.49 6.59 -3.06
N VAL A 62 -0.94 7.29 -4.04
CA VAL A 62 -0.68 8.73 -3.97
C VAL A 62 -1.88 9.46 -4.57
N ASN A 63 -2.38 10.47 -3.87
CA ASN A 63 -3.31 11.44 -4.40
C ASN A 63 -2.60 12.79 -4.50
N ASP A 64 -2.24 13.18 -5.71
CA ASP A 64 -1.56 14.45 -5.98
C ASP A 64 -2.45 15.32 -6.87
N HIS A 65 -3.02 16.39 -6.30
CA HIS A 65 -3.86 17.35 -7.02
C HIS A 65 -4.91 16.69 -7.95
N HIS A 66 -5.70 15.75 -7.42
CA HIS A 66 -6.75 14.99 -8.12
C HIS A 66 -6.25 13.87 -9.07
N LEU A 67 -4.94 13.67 -9.17
CA LEU A 67 -4.35 12.54 -9.87
C LEU A 67 -4.05 11.39 -8.90
N TRP A 68 -4.63 10.23 -9.19
CA TRP A 68 -4.39 8.99 -8.43
C TRP A 68 -3.24 8.20 -9.05
N THR A 69 -2.20 7.94 -8.27
CA THR A 69 -1.06 7.10 -8.67
C THR A 69 -0.98 5.86 -7.77
N PHE A 70 -1.02 4.68 -8.39
CA PHE A 70 -0.86 3.41 -7.69
C PHE A 70 0.62 3.02 -7.64
N THR A 71 1.15 2.78 -6.44
CA THR A 71 2.56 2.42 -6.22
C THR A 71 2.64 1.02 -5.61
N ILE A 72 3.58 0.22 -6.12
CA ILE A 72 3.83 -1.14 -5.65
C ILE A 72 5.31 -1.25 -5.29
N LEU A 73 5.58 -1.57 -4.03
CA LEU A 73 6.90 -1.99 -3.60
C LEU A 73 6.93 -3.53 -3.57
N LEU A 74 7.77 -4.11 -4.42
CA LEU A 74 8.04 -5.54 -4.46
C LEU A 74 9.35 -5.81 -3.73
N LEU A 75 9.27 -6.54 -2.62
CA LEU A 75 10.44 -7.01 -1.89
C LEU A 75 10.82 -8.38 -2.44
N LEU A 76 11.81 -8.38 -3.33
CA LEU A 76 12.41 -9.60 -3.84
C LEU A 76 13.41 -10.10 -2.80
N SER A 77 13.09 -11.22 -2.15
CA SER A 77 14.08 -11.97 -1.37
C SER A 77 15.18 -12.44 -2.33
N CYS A 78 16.38 -11.87 -2.24
CA CYS A 78 17.56 -12.49 -2.85
C CYS A 78 17.82 -13.79 -2.08
N HIS A 79 17.61 -14.92 -2.76
CA HIS A 79 18.06 -16.20 -2.27
C HIS A 79 19.51 -16.34 -2.73
N ASP A 80 20.45 -16.25 -1.79
CA ASP A 80 21.85 -16.63 -2.00
C ASP A 80 21.98 -18.14 -2.26
#